data_AF-A0A4R6DYK5-F1
#
_entry.id   AF-A0A4R6DYK5-F1
#
_cell.length_a   1.000
_cell.length_b   1.000
_cell.length_c   1.000
_cell.angle_alpha   90.00
_cell.angle_beta   90.00
_cell.angle_gamma   90.00
#
_symmetry.space_group_name_H-M   'P 1'
#
loop_
_entity.id
_entity.type
_entity.pdbx_description
1 polymer ?
#
loop_
_entity_poly.entity_id
_entity_poly.type
_entity_poly.pdbx_seq_one_letter_code
_entity_poly.pdbx_strand_id
1 'polypeptide(L)'
;MGWRSVAGPDDVGADELFSETLPPPDLAADLRRAALAALAVEYERRVSVIAAPYPASERESWPIQISEARALLADAGAATPWIDAAAAARELDRAELAARIVAKDEAYRLVHGALTGVRQRIEDAITAAGDDVAALQAIDVTAGWPA
;
A
#
# COMPACT_ATOMS: atom_id res chain seq x y z
N MET A 1 -40.48 79.62 17.05
CA MET A 1 -40.32 79.80 15.59
C MET A 1 -39.23 78.83 15.14
N GLY A 2 -39.43 78.14 14.00
CA GLY A 2 -38.52 77.10 13.45
C GLY A 2 -37.08 77.62 13.22
N TRP A 3 -36.11 76.80 12.83
CA TRP A 3 -36.03 76.20 11.49
C TRP A 3 -35.08 74.98 11.45
N ARG A 4 -35.55 73.94 10.74
CA ARG A 4 -34.89 72.94 9.86
C ARG A 4 -33.64 72.15 10.27
N SER A 5 -33.84 70.83 10.20
CA SER A 5 -32.88 69.73 9.98
C SER A 5 -32.07 69.89 8.69
N VAL A 6 -30.78 69.53 8.76
CA VAL A 6 -30.00 68.95 7.66
C VAL A 6 -29.10 67.87 8.27
N ALA A 7 -29.41 66.60 7.97
CA ALA A 7 -28.48 65.49 8.18
C ALA A 7 -27.57 65.40 6.96
N GLY A 8 -26.25 65.41 7.19
CA GLY A 8 -25.21 65.07 6.21
C GLY A 8 -24.49 63.81 6.68
N PRO A 9 -24.07 62.94 5.75
CA PRO A 9 -23.72 61.56 6.01
C PRO A 9 -22.31 61.44 6.57
N ASP A 10 -22.05 60.40 7.35
CA ASP A 10 -20.87 59.53 7.27
C ASP A 10 -21.03 58.48 8.37
N ASP A 11 -21.87 57.51 8.05
CA ASP A 11 -22.00 56.25 8.77
C ASP A 11 -21.04 55.23 8.14
N VAL A 12 -20.67 54.24 8.94
CA VAL A 12 -19.99 52.97 8.64
C VAL A 12 -18.46 52.95 8.45
N GLY A 13 -17.77 52.82 9.59
CA GLY A 13 -16.46 52.15 9.69
C GLY A 13 -16.54 50.98 10.68
N ALA A 14 -17.60 50.17 10.60
CA ALA A 14 -17.70 48.89 11.29
C ALA A 14 -17.44 47.77 10.26
N ASP A 15 -16.78 46.71 10.72
CA ASP A 15 -16.51 45.45 10.01
C ASP A 15 -15.47 45.48 8.88
N GLU A 16 -14.20 45.65 9.26
CA GLU A 16 -13.17 44.75 8.71
C GLU A 16 -13.22 43.44 9.51
N LEU A 17 -14.31 42.69 9.33
CA LEU A 17 -14.30 41.26 9.60
C LEU A 17 -13.31 40.66 8.62
N PHE A 18 -12.17 40.20 9.13
CA PHE A 18 -11.30 39.27 8.44
C PHE A 18 -12.18 38.11 7.95
N SER A 19 -12.59 38.18 6.69
CA SER A 19 -13.10 37.04 5.97
C SER A 19 -11.89 36.14 5.78
N GLU A 20 -11.61 35.31 6.77
CA GLU A 20 -10.78 34.14 6.61
C GLU A 20 -11.56 33.19 5.71
N THR A 21 -11.60 33.50 4.41
CA THR A 21 -11.96 32.54 3.39
C THR A 21 -10.96 31.41 3.53
N LEU A 22 -11.40 30.34 4.21
CA LEU A 22 -10.74 29.05 4.14
C LEU A 22 -10.46 28.79 2.66
N PRO A 23 -9.21 28.47 2.27
CA PRO A 23 -8.93 28.14 0.88
C PRO A 23 -9.89 27.04 0.44
N PRO A 24 -10.40 27.10 -0.81
CA PRO A 24 -11.26 26.03 -1.31
C PRO A 24 -10.56 24.69 -1.12
N PRO A 25 -11.31 23.61 -0.81
CA PRO A 25 -10.72 22.28 -0.68
C PRO A 25 -9.87 21.99 -1.90
N ASP A 26 -8.62 21.58 -1.66
CA ASP A 26 -7.70 21.19 -2.72
C ASP A 26 -8.18 19.84 -3.28
N LEU A 27 -9.06 19.93 -4.27
CA LEU A 27 -9.67 18.78 -4.93
C LEU A 27 -8.61 17.80 -5.45
N ALA A 28 -7.48 18.30 -5.96
CA ALA A 28 -6.41 17.44 -6.44
C ALA A 28 -5.74 16.69 -5.29
N ALA A 29 -5.45 17.38 -4.17
CA ALA A 29 -4.93 16.72 -2.98
C ALA A 29 -5.92 15.69 -2.41
N ASP A 30 -7.22 15.98 -2.42
CA ASP A 30 -8.26 15.06 -1.95
C ASP A 30 -8.34 13.79 -2.82
N LEU A 31 -8.37 13.97 -4.14
CA LEU A 31 -8.36 12.85 -5.10
C LEU A 31 -7.10 11.99 -4.98
N ARG A 32 -5.93 12.62 -4.80
CA ARG A 32 -4.66 11.90 -4.60
C ARG A 32 -4.70 11.04 -3.34
N ARG A 33 -5.16 11.60 -2.22
CA ARG A 33 -5.29 10.85 -0.95
C ARG A 33 -6.28 9.69 -1.10
N ALA A 34 -7.42 9.92 -1.77
CA ALA A 34 -8.41 8.89 -2.02
C ALA A 34 -7.86 7.75 -2.90
N ALA A 35 -7.15 8.08 -3.98
CA ALA A 35 -6.54 7.11 -4.88
C ALA A 35 -5.48 6.26 -4.15
N LEU A 36 -4.60 6.87 -3.36
CA LEU A 36 -3.60 6.15 -2.57
C LEU A 36 -4.24 5.23 -1.53
N ALA A 37 -5.29 5.68 -0.83
CA ALA A 37 -6.00 4.86 0.13
C ALA A 37 -6.69 3.66 -0.54
N ALA A 38 -7.36 3.89 -1.67
CA ALA A 38 -8.00 2.82 -2.44
C ALA A 38 -6.98 1.81 -2.99
N LEU A 39 -5.84 2.30 -3.50
CA LEU A 39 -4.75 1.45 -3.97
C LEU A 39 -4.15 0.60 -2.85
N ALA A 40 -3.95 1.16 -1.66
CA ALA A 40 -3.45 0.42 -0.51
C ALA A 40 -4.42 -0.72 -0.12
N VAL A 41 -5.73 -0.43 -0.07
CA VAL A 41 -6.76 -1.45 0.20
C VAL A 41 -6.75 -2.56 -0.86
N GLU A 42 -6.68 -2.21 -2.14
CA GLU A 42 -6.67 -3.21 -3.22
C GLU A 42 -5.40 -4.07 -3.21
N TYR A 43 -4.25 -3.46 -2.94
CA TYR A 43 -2.99 -4.18 -2.79
C TYR A 43 -3.05 -5.18 -1.63
N GLU A 44 -3.49 -4.76 -0.44
CA GLU A 44 -3.60 -5.65 0.72
C GLU A 44 -4.63 -6.76 0.48
N ARG A 45 -5.75 -6.46 -0.19
CA ARG A 45 -6.73 -7.49 -0.58
C ARG A 45 -6.09 -8.55 -1.46
N ARG A 46 -5.22 -8.17 -2.41
CA ARG A 46 -4.56 -9.12 -3.31
C ARG A 46 -3.41 -9.89 -2.66
N VAL A 47 -2.58 -9.21 -1.87
CA VAL A 47 -1.49 -9.86 -1.12
C VAL A 47 -2.04 -10.83 -0.08
N SER A 48 -3.14 -10.48 0.59
CA SER A 48 -3.77 -11.37 1.57
C SER A 48 -4.26 -12.68 0.95
N VAL A 49 -4.70 -12.71 -0.31
CA VAL A 49 -5.12 -13.96 -1.00
C VAL A 49 -3.96 -14.95 -1.11
N ILE A 50 -2.76 -14.48 -1.50
CA ILE A 50 -1.59 -15.34 -1.69
C ILE A 50 -0.91 -15.73 -0.37
N ALA A 51 -1.18 -14.98 0.71
CA ALA A 51 -0.64 -15.23 2.04
C ALA A 51 -1.66 -15.86 3.01
N ALA A 52 -2.95 -15.92 2.64
CA ALA A 52 -4.07 -16.35 3.50
C ALA A 52 -3.87 -17.69 4.23
N PRO A 53 -3.20 -18.70 3.64
CA PRO A 53 -2.97 -19.96 4.34
C PRO A 53 -2.00 -19.86 5.52
N TYR A 54 -1.26 -18.76 5.67
CA TYR A 54 -0.13 -18.63 6.60
C TYR A 54 -0.32 -17.47 7.59
N PRO A 55 -0.35 -17.73 8.92
CA PRO A 55 -0.44 -16.67 9.92
C PRO A 55 0.81 -15.78 9.89
N ALA A 56 0.68 -14.56 10.43
CA ALA A 56 1.78 -13.58 10.44
C ALA A 56 3.06 -14.13 11.11
N SER A 57 2.92 -14.80 12.25
CA SER A 57 4.03 -15.43 12.97
C SER A 57 4.76 -16.49 12.15
N GLU A 58 4.07 -17.22 11.26
CA GLU A 58 4.73 -18.16 10.35
C GLU A 58 5.52 -17.42 9.27
N ARG A 59 4.95 -16.35 8.70
CA ARG A 59 5.61 -15.53 7.67
C ARG A 59 6.89 -14.88 8.17
N GLU A 60 6.93 -14.46 9.43
CA GLU A 60 8.13 -13.94 10.09
C GLU A 60 9.30 -14.94 10.08
N SER A 61 9.00 -16.25 10.07
CA SER A 61 10.03 -17.30 10.00
C SER A 61 10.48 -17.65 8.57
N TRP A 62 9.77 -17.21 7.53
CA TRP A 62 10.12 -17.57 6.15
C TRP A 62 11.58 -17.29 5.76
N PRO A 63 12.20 -16.15 6.15
CA PRO A 63 13.60 -15.89 5.80
C PRO A 63 14.56 -16.99 6.23
N ILE A 64 14.41 -17.53 7.46
CA ILE A 64 15.27 -18.62 7.93
C ILE A 64 14.95 -19.93 7.21
N GLN A 65 13.67 -20.24 6.97
CA GLN A 65 13.26 -21.43 6.21
C GLN A 65 13.88 -21.44 4.81
N ILE A 66 13.78 -20.32 4.09
CA ILE A 66 14.29 -20.18 2.72
C ILE A 66 15.82 -20.25 2.70
N SER A 67 16.48 -19.59 3.66
CA SER A 67 17.94 -19.61 3.76
C SER A 67 18.46 -21.03 3.98
N GLU A 68 17.91 -21.76 4.95
CA GLU A 68 18.29 -23.15 5.22
C GLU A 68 17.95 -24.08 4.06
N ALA A 69 16.79 -23.90 3.43
CA ALA A 69 16.37 -24.75 2.31
C ALA A 69 17.32 -24.60 1.11
N ARG A 70 17.69 -23.37 0.77
CA ARG A 70 18.65 -23.10 -0.31
C ARG A 70 20.04 -23.62 0.04
N ALA A 71 20.47 -23.49 1.29
CA ALA A 71 21.76 -24.03 1.75
C ALA A 71 21.79 -25.56 1.62
N LEU A 72 20.74 -26.26 2.07
CA LEU A 72 20.67 -27.72 2.00
C LEU A 72 20.61 -28.26 0.56
N LEU A 73 19.89 -27.58 -0.34
CA LEU A 73 19.83 -27.97 -1.74
C LEU A 73 21.16 -27.72 -2.48
N ALA A 74 21.99 -26.79 -2.00
CA ALA A 74 23.32 -26.55 -2.54
C ALA A 74 24.38 -27.49 -1.93
N ASP A 75 24.24 -27.84 -0.66
CA ASP A 75 25.11 -28.74 0.09
C ASP A 75 24.31 -29.61 1.06
N ALA A 76 24.27 -30.91 0.80
CA ALA A 76 23.55 -31.87 1.66
C ALA A 76 24.08 -31.93 3.10
N GLY A 77 25.31 -31.44 3.35
CA GLY A 77 25.94 -31.34 4.66
C GLY A 77 25.65 -30.04 5.43
N ALA A 78 24.89 -29.10 4.85
CA ALA A 78 24.59 -27.82 5.48
C ALA A 78 23.83 -28.01 6.81
N ALA A 79 24.18 -27.19 7.82
CA ALA A 79 23.45 -27.15 9.07
C ALA A 79 22.10 -26.42 8.88
N THR A 80 21.00 -27.12 9.17
CA THR A 80 19.64 -26.60 8.97
C THR A 80 18.75 -26.86 10.19
N PRO A 81 19.06 -26.27 11.36
CA PRO A 81 18.36 -26.58 12.60
C PRO A 81 16.84 -26.34 12.54
N TRP A 82 16.38 -25.35 11.77
CA TRP A 82 14.94 -25.13 11.58
C TRP A 82 14.32 -26.25 10.76
N ILE A 83 14.92 -26.62 9.62
CA ILE A 83 14.41 -27.70 8.75
C ILE A 83 14.53 -29.05 9.47
N ASP A 84 15.62 -29.31 10.19
CA ASP A 84 15.82 -30.54 10.98
C ASP A 84 14.68 -30.72 11.99
N ALA A 85 14.36 -29.68 12.78
CA ALA A 85 13.28 -29.71 13.75
C ALA A 85 11.90 -29.88 13.09
N ALA A 86 11.63 -29.11 12.03
CA ALA A 86 10.35 -29.15 11.32
C ALA A 86 10.13 -30.48 10.57
N ALA A 87 11.17 -31.04 9.96
CA ALA A 87 11.13 -32.33 9.27
C ALA A 87 10.92 -33.49 10.26
N ALA A 88 11.66 -33.48 11.39
CA ALA A 88 11.51 -34.49 12.44
C ALA A 88 10.09 -34.50 13.03
N ALA A 89 9.52 -33.33 13.34
CA ALA A 89 8.16 -33.20 13.87
C ALA A 89 7.07 -33.67 12.88
N ARG A 90 7.38 -33.73 11.58
CA ARG A 90 6.46 -34.09 10.50
C ARG A 90 6.73 -35.48 9.92
N GLU A 91 7.73 -36.20 10.44
CA GLU A 91 8.23 -37.47 9.90
C GLU A 91 8.49 -37.37 8.38
N LEU A 92 9.11 -36.26 7.96
CA LEU A 92 9.39 -35.94 6.56
C LEU A 92 10.89 -35.97 6.27
N ASP A 93 11.28 -36.33 5.06
CA ASP A 93 12.65 -36.18 4.62
C ASP A 93 13.07 -34.69 4.55
N ARG A 94 14.30 -34.42 4.95
CA ARG A 94 14.83 -33.06 5.06
C ARG A 94 14.99 -32.38 3.70
N ALA A 95 15.50 -33.10 2.71
CA ALA A 95 15.68 -32.59 1.35
C ALA A 95 14.32 -32.37 0.68
N GLU A 96 13.36 -33.27 0.92
CA GLU A 96 11.97 -33.11 0.48
C GLU A 96 11.33 -31.85 1.08
N LEU A 97 11.52 -31.58 2.38
CA LEU A 97 11.02 -30.35 3.01
C LEU A 97 11.66 -29.10 2.39
N ALA A 98 12.99 -29.10 2.18
CA ALA A 98 13.69 -28.00 1.55
C ALA A 98 13.21 -27.72 0.11
N ALA A 99 13.01 -28.76 -0.69
CA ALA A 99 12.47 -28.62 -2.05
C ALA A 99 11.07 -27.99 -2.04
N ARG A 100 10.20 -28.40 -1.11
CA ARG A 100 8.86 -27.80 -0.95
C ARG A 100 8.92 -26.33 -0.53
N ILE A 101 9.84 -25.97 0.36
CA ILE A 101 10.03 -24.58 0.79
C ILE A 101 10.46 -23.71 -0.39
N VAL A 102 11.46 -24.15 -1.16
CA VAL A 102 11.93 -23.39 -2.34
C VAL A 102 10.83 -23.26 -3.40
N ALA A 103 10.10 -24.33 -3.71
CA ALA A 103 9.00 -24.27 -4.67
C ALA A 103 7.90 -23.28 -4.24
N LYS A 104 7.58 -23.23 -2.94
CA LYS A 104 6.61 -22.25 -2.39
C LYS A 104 7.15 -20.83 -2.44
N ASP A 105 8.42 -20.62 -2.09
CA ASP A 105 9.11 -19.32 -2.16
C ASP A 105 9.10 -18.77 -3.59
N GLU A 106 9.42 -19.59 -4.58
CA GLU A 106 9.40 -19.21 -5.99
C GLU A 106 8.01 -18.80 -6.47
N ALA A 107 6.99 -19.62 -6.18
CA ALA A 107 5.60 -19.31 -6.52
C ALA A 107 5.13 -18.02 -5.85
N TYR A 108 5.45 -17.83 -4.57
CA TYR A 108 5.12 -16.60 -3.83
C TYR A 108 5.80 -15.38 -4.45
N ARG A 109 7.11 -15.43 -4.71
CA ARG A 109 7.89 -14.32 -5.26
C ARG A 109 7.38 -13.89 -6.64
N LEU A 110 7.02 -14.84 -7.49
CA LEU A 110 6.49 -14.55 -8.82
C LEU A 110 5.20 -13.70 -8.71
N VAL A 111 4.24 -14.16 -7.91
CA VAL A 111 2.95 -13.47 -7.79
C VAL A 111 3.09 -12.17 -7.00
N HIS A 112 3.77 -12.21 -5.85
CA HIS A 112 3.98 -11.02 -5.02
C HIS A 112 4.75 -9.93 -5.78
N GLY A 113 5.77 -10.30 -6.58
CA GLY A 113 6.51 -9.38 -7.44
C GLY A 113 5.61 -8.72 -8.48
N ALA A 114 4.75 -9.49 -9.15
CA ALA A 114 3.78 -8.95 -10.10
C ALA A 114 2.79 -7.97 -9.43
N LEU A 115 2.23 -8.32 -8.27
CA LEU A 115 1.35 -7.44 -7.50
C LEU A 115 2.06 -6.14 -7.09
N THR A 116 3.28 -6.27 -6.59
CA THR A 116 4.11 -5.12 -6.17
C THR A 116 4.38 -4.18 -7.34
N GLY A 117 4.76 -4.72 -8.50
CA GLY A 117 5.03 -3.91 -9.69
C GLY A 117 3.78 -3.16 -10.19
N VAL A 118 2.61 -3.77 -10.08
CA VAL A 118 1.34 -3.10 -10.44
C VAL A 118 1.03 -1.97 -9.47
N ARG A 119 1.16 -2.19 -8.16
CA ARG A 119 1.01 -1.13 -7.16
C ARG A 119 1.94 0.04 -7.46
N GLN A 120 3.23 -0.22 -7.67
CA GLN A 120 4.24 0.80 -7.94
C GLN A 120 3.92 1.61 -9.21
N ARG A 121 3.54 0.93 -10.30
CA ARG A 121 3.12 1.62 -11.54
C ARG A 121 1.95 2.58 -11.30
N ILE A 122 0.98 2.20 -10.47
CA ILE A 122 -0.17 3.06 -10.14
C ILE A 122 0.27 4.21 -9.21
N GLU A 123 1.14 3.95 -8.22
CA GLU A 123 1.75 5.01 -7.39
C GLU A 123 2.51 6.04 -8.24
N ASP A 124 3.26 5.58 -9.24
CA ASP A 124 3.96 6.43 -10.20
C ASP A 124 2.98 7.26 -11.03
N ALA A 125 1.86 6.68 -11.48
CA ALA A 125 0.82 7.40 -12.21
C ALA A 125 0.13 8.47 -11.34
N ILE A 126 -0.18 8.16 -10.08
CA ILE A 126 -0.74 9.12 -9.11
C ILE A 126 0.24 10.27 -8.86
N THR A 127 1.53 9.95 -8.73
CA THR A 127 2.59 10.94 -8.54
C THR A 127 2.75 11.84 -9.76
N ALA A 128 2.76 11.25 -10.96
CA ALA A 128 2.91 11.96 -12.22
C ALA A 128 1.72 12.87 -12.56
N ALA A 129 0.50 12.52 -12.11
CA ALA A 129 -0.69 13.34 -12.30
C ALA A 129 -0.59 14.71 -11.59
N GLY A 130 0.20 14.80 -10.50
CA GLY A 130 0.37 16.07 -9.77
C GLY A 130 -0.98 16.70 -9.40
N ASP A 131 -1.20 17.95 -9.82
CA ASP A 131 -2.42 18.70 -9.53
C ASP A 131 -3.46 18.62 -10.69
N ASP A 132 -3.22 17.76 -11.69
CA ASP A 132 -4.17 17.49 -12.76
C ASP A 132 -5.33 16.62 -12.26
N VAL A 133 -6.44 17.30 -11.97
CA VAL A 133 -7.71 16.69 -11.52
C VAL A 133 -8.22 15.64 -12.51
N ALA A 134 -8.15 15.91 -13.81
CA ALA A 134 -8.67 14.99 -14.82
C ALA A 134 -7.81 13.72 -14.91
N ALA A 135 -6.48 13.87 -14.82
CA ALA A 135 -5.57 12.74 -14.75
C ALA A 135 -5.81 11.90 -13.48
N LEU A 136 -5.95 12.52 -12.31
CA LEU A 136 -6.25 11.82 -11.05
C LEU A 136 -7.58 11.05 -11.12
N GLN A 137 -8.61 11.63 -11.72
CA GLN A 137 -9.91 10.97 -11.90
C GLN A 137 -9.88 9.80 -12.88
N ALA A 138 -8.93 9.79 -13.82
CA ALA A 138 -8.78 8.73 -14.81
C ALA A 138 -8.01 7.50 -14.29
N ILE A 139 -7.40 7.57 -13.10
CA ILE A 139 -6.61 6.46 -12.54
C ILE A 139 -7.55 5.36 -12.02
N ASP A 140 -7.53 4.22 -12.71
CA ASP A 140 -8.18 3.01 -12.23
C ASP A 140 -7.21 2.17 -11.37
N VAL A 141 -7.41 2.24 -10.05
CA VAL A 141 -6.62 1.47 -9.07
C VAL A 141 -6.89 -0.04 -9.14
N THR A 142 -7.92 -0.47 -9.88
CA THR A 142 -8.29 -1.89 -10.07
C THR A 142 -7.75 -2.48 -11.38
N ALA A 143 -7.04 -1.70 -12.18
CA ALA A 143 -6.54 -2.11 -13.49
C ALA A 143 -5.14 -2.75 -13.47
N GLY A 144 -4.95 -3.70 -14.39
CA GLY A 144 -3.62 -4.21 -14.74
C GLY A 144 -2.97 -5.11 -13.69
N TRP A 145 -3.76 -5.65 -12.76
CA TRP A 145 -3.34 -6.71 -11.85
C TRP A 145 -3.41 -8.08 -12.51
N PRO A 146 -2.55 -9.05 -12.13
CA PRO A 146 -2.68 -10.43 -12.59
C PRO A 146 -4.03 -11.04 -12.18
N ALA A 147 -4.53 -11.94 -13.04
CA ALA A 147 -5.75 -12.72 -12.83
C ALA A 147 -5.59 -13.75 -11.72
#